data_AF-A0A820JBC2-F1
#
_entry.id   AF-A0A820JBC2-F1
#
_cell.length_a   1.000
_cell.length_b   1.000
_cell.length_c   1.000
_cell.angle_alpha   90.00
_cell.angle_beta   90.00
_cell.angle_gamma   90.00
#
_symmetry.space_group_name_H-M   'P 1'
#
loop_
_entity.id
_entity.type
_entity.pdbx_description
1 polymer ?
#
loop_
_entity_poly.entity_id
_entity_poly.type
_entity_poly.pdbx_seq_one_letter_code
_entity_poly.pdbx_strand_id
1 'polypeptide(L)'
;MQHSWVDIGYHFLVGENGKVYEGRRWNRQAAHSPGWNNDAYGICFIGNFNTSSPNEKALKAAHSWIKCGIERHYVTKDFYVIT
;
A
#
# COMPACT_ATOMS: atom_id res chain seq x y z
N MET A 1 8.56 -11.27 -18.30
CA MET A 1 7.61 -10.45 -19.09
C MET A 1 7.27 -9.22 -18.27
N GLN A 2 7.41 -8.04 -18.85
CA GLN A 2 6.99 -6.79 -18.22
C GLN A 2 5.48 -6.66 -18.39
N HIS A 3 4.76 -6.36 -17.31
CA HIS A 3 3.33 -6.08 -17.42
C HIS A 3 3.14 -4.73 -18.15
N SER A 4 2.15 -4.65 -19.05
CA SER A 4 1.79 -3.42 -19.79
C SER A 4 1.05 -2.41 -18.91
N TRP A 5 1.56 -2.20 -17.71
CA TRP A 5 1.02 -1.25 -16.75
C TRP A 5 1.61 0.13 -16.99
N VAL A 6 0.79 1.15 -16.78
CA VAL A 6 1.20 2.56 -16.96
C VAL A 6 2.21 3.04 -15.90
N ASP A 7 2.34 2.30 -14.79
CA ASP A 7 3.24 2.56 -13.66
C ASP A 7 3.33 1.30 -12.76
N ILE A 8 4.12 1.34 -11.67
CA ILE A 8 4.18 0.31 -10.63
C ILE A 8 2.77 -0.07 -10.12
N GLY A 9 2.53 -1.34 -9.82
CA GLY A 9 1.15 -1.83 -9.55
C GLY A 9 0.49 -1.31 -8.27
N TYR A 10 1.28 -0.84 -7.30
CA TYR A 10 0.84 -0.42 -5.97
C TYR A 10 0.78 1.10 -5.83
N HIS A 11 -0.09 1.58 -4.93
CA HIS A 11 -0.15 3.01 -4.62
C HIS A 11 1.04 3.45 -3.78
N PHE A 12 1.43 2.62 -2.80
CA PHE A 12 2.54 2.88 -1.90
C PHE A 12 3.33 1.62 -1.60
N LEU A 13 4.60 1.81 -1.27
CA LEU A 13 5.49 0.74 -0.82
C LEU A 13 6.09 1.10 0.54
N VAL A 14 6.33 0.10 1.37
CA VAL A 14 6.91 0.28 2.71
C VAL A 14 8.19 -0.54 2.81
N GLY A 15 9.30 0.13 3.10
CA GLY A 15 10.58 -0.53 3.32
C GLY A 15 10.78 -0.92 4.79
N GLU A 16 11.60 -1.94 5.02
CA GLU A 16 12.08 -2.33 6.35
C GLU A 16 12.90 -1.23 7.07
N ASN A 17 13.26 -0.16 6.37
CA ASN A 17 13.82 1.05 6.96
C ASN A 17 12.75 1.99 7.60
N GLY A 18 11.47 1.62 7.55
CA GLY A 18 10.35 2.41 8.09
C GLY A 18 9.95 3.60 7.20
N LYS A 19 10.39 3.65 5.95
CA LYS A 19 9.97 4.68 4.99
C LYS A 19 8.82 4.19 4.12
N VAL A 20 7.92 5.11 3.81
CA VAL A 20 6.87 4.93 2.81
C VAL A 20 7.31 5.60 1.51
N TYR A 21 7.21 4.87 0.41
CA TYR A 21 7.57 5.29 -0.93
C TYR A 21 6.30 5.44 -1.76
N GLU A 22 6.18 6.57 -2.45
CA GLU A 22 5.07 6.83 -3.35
C GLU A 22 5.22 6.00 -4.63
N GLY A 23 4.17 5.24 -4.97
CA GLY A 23 3.97 4.64 -6.29
C GLY A 23 2.91 5.44 -7.03
N ARG A 24 1.73 4.85 -7.27
CA ARG A 24 0.63 5.50 -8.01
C ARG A 24 -0.10 6.63 -7.27
N ARG A 25 0.32 6.98 -6.05
CA ARG A 25 -0.29 8.04 -5.22
C ARG A 25 -1.73 7.71 -4.80
N TRP A 26 -2.43 8.66 -4.21
CA TRP A 26 -3.82 8.49 -3.76
C TRP A 26 -4.87 8.59 -4.88
N ASN A 27 -4.61 9.32 -5.96
CA ASN A 27 -5.66 9.72 -6.91
C ASN A 27 -5.59 8.96 -8.25
N ARG A 28 -5.02 7.75 -8.27
CA ARG A 28 -4.87 6.95 -9.50
C ARG A 28 -5.26 5.51 -9.23
N GLN A 29 -5.87 4.89 -10.23
CA GLN A 29 -6.19 3.47 -10.23
C GLN A 29 -4.92 2.60 -10.14
N ALA A 30 -4.96 1.57 -9.31
CA ALA A 30 -3.90 0.57 -9.19
C ALA A 30 -3.93 -0.53 -10.26
N ALA A 31 -2.96 -1.45 -10.19
CA ALA A 31 -2.98 -2.69 -10.96
C ALA A 31 -2.60 -3.92 -10.11
N HIS A 32 -2.65 -3.83 -8.78
CA HIS A 32 -2.19 -4.89 -7.87
C HIS A 32 -3.25 -5.94 -7.53
N SER A 33 -4.56 -5.63 -7.62
CA SER A 33 -5.63 -6.54 -7.21
C SER A 33 -6.86 -6.43 -8.13
N PRO A 34 -7.06 -7.38 -9.06
CA PRO A 34 -8.25 -7.43 -9.90
C PRO A 34 -9.53 -7.37 -9.05
N GLY A 35 -10.46 -6.49 -9.41
CA GLY A 35 -11.70 -6.25 -8.66
C GLY A 35 -11.60 -5.18 -7.57
N TRP A 36 -10.39 -4.79 -7.14
CA TRP A 36 -10.18 -3.79 -6.08
C TRP A 36 -9.38 -2.56 -6.52
N ASN A 37 -8.81 -2.58 -7.73
CA ASN A 37 -7.95 -1.50 -8.24
C ASN A 37 -8.62 -0.12 -8.30
N ASN A 38 -9.96 -0.04 -8.27
CA ASN A 38 -10.73 1.21 -8.27
C ASN A 38 -11.12 1.70 -6.86
N ASP A 39 -11.23 0.77 -5.91
CA ASP A 39 -11.95 1.00 -4.66
C ASP A 39 -11.05 0.85 -3.42
N ALA A 40 -9.80 0.42 -3.60
CA ALA A 40 -8.87 0.16 -2.50
C ALA A 40 -7.46 0.67 -2.78
N TYR A 41 -6.74 1.00 -1.70
CA TYR A 41 -5.32 1.32 -1.75
C TYR A 41 -4.45 0.10 -1.48
N GLY A 42 -3.73 -0.39 -2.49
CA GLY A 42 -2.66 -1.35 -2.28
C GLY A 42 -1.38 -0.74 -1.72
N ILE A 43 -0.92 -1.33 -0.61
CA ILE A 43 0.37 -1.06 0.03
C ILE A 43 1.22 -2.34 -0.08
N CYS A 44 2.42 -2.24 -0.63
CA CYS A 44 3.36 -3.36 -0.73
C CYS A 44 4.48 -3.23 0.32
N PHE A 45 4.70 -4.24 1.16
CA PHE A 45 5.92 -4.33 1.94
C PHE A 45 7.05 -4.84 1.05
N ILE A 46 8.16 -4.10 0.96
CA ILE A 46 9.31 -4.47 0.15
C ILE A 46 10.05 -5.63 0.82
N GLY A 47 9.90 -6.84 0.28
CA GLY A 47 10.53 -8.05 0.80
C GLY A 47 9.74 -9.32 0.45
N ASN A 48 10.09 -10.43 1.10
CA ASN A 48 9.34 -11.67 1.06
C ASN A 48 8.94 -12.05 2.50
N PHE A 49 7.64 -12.17 2.73
CA PHE A 49 7.04 -12.35 4.05
C PHE A 49 6.16 -13.61 4.11
N ASN A 50 6.45 -14.62 3.28
CA ASN A 50 5.71 -15.88 3.28
C ASN A 50 5.91 -16.70 4.58
N THR A 51 7.03 -16.51 5.27
CA THR A 51 7.39 -17.27 6.49
C THR A 51 7.76 -16.38 7.68
N SER A 52 7.78 -15.07 7.49
CA SER A 52 8.11 -14.06 8.51
C SER A 52 7.30 -12.81 8.28
N SER A 53 7.11 -11.99 9.31
CA SER A 53 6.44 -10.69 9.17
C SER A 53 7.44 -9.59 8.81
N PRO A 54 6.98 -8.48 8.18
CA PRO A 54 7.76 -7.26 8.10
C PRO A 54 8.20 -6.79 9.48
N ASN A 55 9.38 -6.19 9.57
CA ASN A 55 9.84 -5.67 10.86
C ASN A 55 8.92 -4.58 11.45
N GLU A 56 9.12 -4.30 12.73
CA GLU A 56 8.30 -3.34 13.48
C GLU A 56 8.30 -1.93 12.86
N LYS A 57 9.42 -1.50 12.26
CA LYS A 57 9.51 -0.18 11.62
C LYS A 57 8.61 -0.10 10.40
N ALA A 58 8.58 -1.13 9.57
CA ALA A 58 7.71 -1.21 8.41
C ALA A 58 6.23 -1.24 8.83
N LEU A 59 5.87 -2.08 9.81
CA LEU A 59 4.50 -2.15 10.32
C LEU A 59 4.03 -0.80 10.87
N LYS A 60 4.86 -0.14 11.70
CA LYS A 60 4.56 1.21 12.23
C LYS A 60 4.39 2.25 11.13
N ALA A 61 5.18 2.19 10.07
CA ALA A 61 5.06 3.08 8.94
C ALA A 61 3.73 2.88 8.19
N ALA A 62 3.31 1.64 7.97
CA ALA A 62 2.02 1.33 7.36
C ALA A 62 0.84 1.82 8.23
N HIS A 63 0.87 1.57 9.54
CA HIS A 63 -0.15 2.09 10.46
C HIS A 63 -0.22 3.62 10.45
N SER A 64 0.92 4.29 10.46
CA SER A 64 1.00 5.75 10.42
C SER A 64 0.46 6.31 9.10
N TRP A 65 0.74 5.63 7.99
CA TRP A 65 0.20 5.99 6.68
C TRP A 65 -1.33 5.86 6.65
N ILE A 66 -1.90 4.77 7.18
CA ILE A 66 -3.37 4.58 7.24
C ILE A 66 -4.00 5.70 8.08
N LYS A 67 -3.42 5.97 9.27
CA LYS A 67 -3.92 7.03 10.16
C LYS A 67 -3.91 8.40 9.47
N CYS A 68 -2.81 8.74 8.79
CA CYS A 68 -2.70 9.98 8.01
C CYS A 68 -3.73 10.02 6.87
N GLY A 69 -3.98 8.88 6.20
CA GLY A 69 -5.01 8.74 5.18
C GLY A 69 -6.42 9.01 5.71
N ILE A 70 -6.74 8.53 6.90
CA ILE A 70 -8.02 8.80 7.58
C ILE A 70 -8.15 10.27 7.96
N GLU A 71 -7.11 10.85 8.57
CA GLU A 71 -7.08 12.26 8.97
C GLU A 71 -7.23 13.23 7.78
N ARG A 72 -6.72 12.81 6.61
CA ARG A 72 -6.79 13.58 5.36
C ARG A 72 -7.97 13.20 4.47
N HIS A 73 -8.88 12.34 4.93
CA HIS A 73 -10.05 11.87 4.20
C HIS A 73 -9.77 11.10 2.90
N TYR A 74 -8.57 10.56 2.74
CA TYR A 74 -8.26 9.62 1.65
C TYR A 74 -8.79 8.21 1.95
N VAL A 75 -8.81 7.81 3.22
CA VAL A 75 -9.28 6.50 3.69
C VAL A 75 -10.49 6.72 4.60
N THR A 76 -11.54 5.95 4.42
CA THR A 76 -12.73 6.04 5.29
C THR A 76 -12.46 5.42 6.66
N LYS A 77 -13.23 5.80 7.68
CA LYS A 77 -13.04 5.27 9.05
C LYS A 77 -13.48 3.81 9.19
N ASP A 78 -14.33 3.35 8.30
CA ASP A 78 -14.91 2.00 8.23
C ASP A 78 -14.22 1.12 7.19
N PHE A 79 -12.95 1.41 6.87
CA PHE A 79 -12.16 0.61 5.94
C PHE A 79 -11.92 -0.82 6.44
N TYR A 80 -11.71 -1.73 5.50
CA TYR A 80 -11.29 -3.10 5.77
C TYR A 80 -9.86 -3.31 5.30
N VAL A 81 -9.09 -4.09 6.07
CA VAL A 81 -7.76 -4.57 5.64
C VAL A 81 -7.93 -5.97 5.05
N ILE A 82 -7.41 -6.14 3.84
CA ILE A 82 -7.36 -7.43 3.15
C ILE A 82 -5.88 -7.69 2.86
N THR A 83 -5.38 -8.85 3.31
CA THR A 83 -3.97 -9.28 3.15
C THR A 83 -3.88 -10.57 2.37
#